data_AF-A0A7W8J6F6-F1
#
_entry.id   AF-A0A7W8J6F6-F1
#
_cell.length_a   1.000
_cell.length_b   1.000
_cell.length_c   1.000
_cell.angle_alpha   90.00
_cell.angle_beta   90.00
_cell.angle_gamma   90.00
#
_symmetry.space_group_name_H-M   'P 1'
#
loop_
_entity.id
_entity.type
_entity.pdbx_description
1 polymer ?
#
loop_
_entity_poly.entity_id
_entity_poly.type
_entity_poly.pdbx_seq_one_letter_code
_entity_poly.pdbx_strand_id
1 'polypeptide(L)'
;MQLRKVILVGSLALGTIGVAVGIAQNPVQNVRPGRHPNLAAAQRLSEEAYQKIVAAQQANEFDMGGHAQKAKDLLDQANRELAQAAGAANRH
;
A
#
# COMPACT_ATOMS: atom_id res chain seq x y z
N MET A 1 39.03 37.96 -28.81
CA MET A 1 38.76 37.59 -27.40
C MET A 1 37.78 36.44 -27.37
N GLN A 2 38.16 35.32 -26.76
CA GLN A 2 37.49 34.02 -26.88
C GLN A 2 36.23 33.92 -26.01
N LEU A 3 35.13 33.45 -26.60
CA LEU A 3 33.85 33.18 -25.94
C LEU A 3 34.00 31.93 -25.05
N ARG A 4 33.82 32.11 -23.74
CA ARG A 4 34.09 31.08 -22.73
C ARG A 4 32.79 30.56 -22.10
N LYS A 5 32.67 29.23 -22.16
CA LYS A 5 32.02 28.29 -21.22
C LYS A 5 30.54 27.98 -21.43
N VAL A 6 30.32 26.92 -22.20
CA VAL A 6 29.18 26.01 -22.07
C VAL A 6 29.18 25.43 -20.65
N ILE A 7 28.13 25.69 -19.88
CA ILE A 7 27.93 25.08 -18.56
C ILE A 7 27.01 23.87 -18.75
N LEU A 8 27.64 22.69 -18.84
CA LEU A 8 27.03 21.41 -18.53
C LEU A 8 26.95 21.29 -17.01
N VAL A 9 25.75 21.33 -16.45
CA VAL A 9 25.42 20.85 -15.10
C VAL A 9 24.18 19.99 -15.30
N GLY A 10 24.22 18.67 -15.17
CA GLY A 10 24.77 17.92 -14.05
C GLY A 10 23.56 17.41 -13.27
N SER A 11 23.09 16.22 -13.62
CA SER A 11 21.95 15.53 -13.04
C SER A 11 22.10 15.41 -11.51
N LEU A 12 21.12 15.89 -10.75
CA LEU A 12 20.97 15.54 -9.35
C LEU A 12 19.58 14.94 -9.15
N ALA A 13 19.51 13.61 -9.29
CA ALA A 13 18.38 12.81 -8.84
C ALA A 13 18.32 12.91 -7.31
N LEU A 14 17.47 13.80 -6.80
CA LEU A 14 17.10 13.84 -5.39
C LEU A 14 16.07 12.74 -5.13
N GLY A 15 16.56 11.51 -5.00
CA GLY A 15 15.81 10.40 -4.43
C GLY A 15 15.56 10.68 -2.95
N THR A 16 14.44 11.31 -2.65
CA THR A 16 13.95 11.41 -1.27
C THR A 16 13.41 10.04 -0.87
N ILE A 17 14.24 9.26 -0.18
CA ILE A 17 13.77 8.10 0.59
C ILE A 17 12.99 8.67 1.77
N GLY A 18 11.70 8.92 1.55
CA GLY A 18 10.75 9.20 2.61
C GLY A 18 10.59 7.93 3.43
N VAL A 19 11.24 7.87 4.59
CA VAL A 19 10.92 6.91 5.64
C VAL A 19 9.49 7.19 6.07
N ALA A 20 8.55 6.41 5.54
CA ALA A 20 7.16 6.46 5.99
C ALA A 20 7.10 5.92 7.42
N VAL A 21 7.04 6.84 8.38
CA VAL A 21 6.76 6.57 9.79
C VAL A 21 5.44 5.79 9.85
N GLY A 22 5.47 4.64 10.51
CA GLY A 22 4.35 3.72 10.62
C GLY A 22 3.07 4.42 11.05
N ILE A 23 2.11 4.50 10.12
CA ILE A 23 0.73 4.79 10.47
C ILE A 23 0.25 3.66 11.38
N ALA A 24 -0.14 4.00 12.60
CA ALA A 24 -0.85 3.08 13.47
C ALA A 24 -2.17 2.73 12.76
N GLN A 25 -2.17 1.61 12.05
CA GLN A 25 -3.35 1.11 11.37
C GLN A 25 -4.29 0.60 12.46
N ASN A 26 -5.40 1.32 12.69
CA ASN A 26 -6.48 0.75 13.48
C ASN A 26 -6.83 -0.62 12.88
N PRO A 27 -6.89 -1.70 13.69
CA PRO A 27 -7.15 -3.03 13.17
C PRO A 27 -8.49 -3.02 12.42
N VAL A 28 -8.47 -3.37 11.14
CA VAL A 28 -9.70 -3.49 10.36
C VAL A 28 -10.58 -4.52 11.04
N GLN A 29 -11.82 -4.16 11.38
CA GLN A 29 -12.75 -5.12 11.98
C GLN A 29 -13.03 -6.24 10.97
N ASN A 30 -12.89 -7.49 11.44
CA ASN A 30 -13.13 -8.65 10.58
C ASN A 30 -14.61 -8.81 10.25
N VAL A 31 -14.89 -9.00 8.96
CA VAL A 31 -16.21 -9.36 8.45
C VAL A 31 -16.58 -10.74 8.98
N ARG A 32 -17.78 -10.87 9.53
CA ARG A 32 -18.27 -12.13 10.12
C ARG A 32 -18.49 -13.19 9.02
N PRO A 33 -17.72 -14.29 8.97
CA PRO A 33 -17.83 -15.28 7.89
C PRO A 33 -19.19 -15.98 7.84
N GLY A 34 -19.82 -16.20 9.01
CA GLY A 34 -21.12 -16.85 9.10
C GLY A 34 -22.30 -16.02 8.57
N ARG A 35 -22.09 -14.73 8.27
CA ARG A 35 -23.13 -13.86 7.70
C ARG A 35 -22.76 -13.35 6.31
N HIS A 36 -21.48 -13.06 6.08
CA HIS A 36 -20.98 -12.56 4.79
C HIS A 36 -19.77 -13.38 4.33
N PRO A 37 -19.96 -14.65 3.90
CA PRO A 37 -18.84 -15.55 3.61
C PRO A 37 -17.93 -15.06 2.49
N ASN A 38 -18.50 -14.45 1.44
CA ASN A 38 -17.72 -13.91 0.32
C ASN A 38 -16.92 -12.65 0.69
N LEU A 39 -17.51 -11.75 1.48
CA LEU A 39 -16.80 -10.55 1.96
C LEU A 39 -15.70 -10.92 2.95
N ALA A 40 -15.95 -11.89 3.83
CA ALA A 40 -14.92 -12.43 4.72
C ALA A 40 -13.80 -13.13 3.94
N ALA A 41 -14.13 -13.88 2.89
CA ALA A 41 -13.12 -14.48 2.00
C ALA A 41 -12.28 -13.41 1.28
N ALA A 42 -12.91 -12.37 0.75
CA ALA A 42 -12.21 -11.25 0.13
C ALA A 42 -11.26 -10.56 1.11
N GLN A 43 -11.69 -10.29 2.35
CA GLN A 43 -10.85 -9.67 3.37
C GLN A 43 -9.62 -10.53 3.71
N ARG A 44 -9.79 -11.85 3.81
CA ARG A 44 -8.65 -12.77 4.01
C ARG A 44 -7.67 -12.76 2.84
N LEU A 45 -8.18 -12.73 1.60
CA LEU A 45 -7.33 -12.67 0.40
C LEU A 45 -6.57 -11.35 0.32
N SER A 46 -7.20 -10.23 0.70
CA SER A 46 -6.55 -8.93 0.80
C SER A 46 -5.45 -8.91 1.86
N GLU A 47 -5.68 -9.52 3.03
CA GLU A 47 -4.64 -9.70 4.06
C GLU A 47 -3.49 -10.57 3.55
N GLU A 48 -3.78 -11.70 2.91
CA GLU A 48 -2.75 -12.57 2.32
C GLU A 48 -1.91 -11.80 1.28
N ALA A 49 -2.56 -11.06 0.38
CA ALA A 49 -1.88 -10.23 -0.60
C ALA A 49 -0.99 -9.18 0.05
N TYR A 50 -1.42 -8.54 1.15
CA TYR A 50 -0.61 -7.60 1.90
C TYR A 50 0.67 -8.27 2.40
N GLN A 51 0.57 -9.44 3.03
CA GLN A 51 1.72 -10.16 3.55
C GLN A 51 2.69 -10.59 2.43
N LYS A 52 2.17 -10.97 1.26
CA LYS A 52 3.01 -11.26 0.07
C LYS A 52 3.74 -10.01 -0.43
N ILE A 53 3.11 -8.84 -0.39
CA ILE A 53 3.78 -7.57 -0.75
C ILE A 53 4.88 -7.23 0.27
N VAL A 54 4.66 -7.44 1.57
CA VAL A 54 5.70 -7.25 2.60
C VAL A 54 6.91 -8.15 2.32
N ALA A 55 6.68 -9.43 2.03
CA ALA A 55 7.74 -10.35 1.66
C ALA A 55 8.47 -9.90 0.37
N ALA A 56 7.73 -9.41 -0.63
CA ALA A 56 8.32 -8.87 -1.85
C ALA A 56 9.18 -7.63 -1.58
N GLN A 57 8.76 -6.73 -0.68
CA GLN A 57 9.58 -5.58 -0.27
C GLN A 57 10.89 -6.03 0.38
N GLN A 58 10.84 -7.01 1.28
CA GLN A 58 12.05 -7.53 1.93
C GLN A 58 13.00 -8.18 0.92
N ALA A 59 12.46 -8.95 -0.04
CA ALA A 59 13.25 -9.62 -1.08
C ALA A 59 13.86 -8.65 -2.11
N ASN A 60 13.31 -7.43 -2.24
CA ASN A 60 13.78 -6.41 -3.16
C ASN A 60 14.43 -5.22 -2.43
N GLU A 61 14.94 -5.43 -1.20
CA GLU A 61 15.62 -4.40 -0.40
C GLU A 61 14.82 -3.11 -0.23
N PHE A 62 13.49 -3.22 -0.26
CA PHE A 62 12.53 -2.12 -0.25
C PHE A 62 12.59 -1.17 -1.47
N ASP A 63 13.41 -1.46 -2.48
CA ASP A 63 13.53 -0.71 -3.73
C ASP A 63 12.53 -1.19 -4.78
N MET A 64 11.25 -0.92 -4.53
CA MET A 64 10.15 -1.24 -5.45
C MET A 64 9.48 0.01 -6.01
N GLY A 65 10.22 1.13 -6.10
CA GLY A 65 9.73 2.40 -6.65
C GLY A 65 8.50 2.97 -5.93
N GLY A 66 8.30 2.62 -4.65
CA GLY A 66 7.11 3.02 -3.88
C GLY A 66 5.82 2.29 -4.22
N HIS A 67 5.79 1.46 -5.27
CA HIS A 67 4.58 0.76 -5.69
C HIS A 67 4.08 -0.26 -4.66
N ALA A 68 5.00 -0.91 -3.95
CA ALA A 68 4.64 -1.86 -2.89
C ALA A 68 3.90 -1.17 -1.73
N GLN A 69 4.33 0.03 -1.33
CA GLN A 69 3.60 0.80 -0.32
C GLN A 69 2.21 1.19 -0.82
N LYS A 70 2.11 1.72 -2.04
CA LYS A 70 0.82 2.06 -2.65
C LYS A 70 -0.13 0.86 -2.74
N ALA A 71 0.37 -0.32 -3.07
CA ALA A 71 -0.43 -1.54 -3.13
C ALA A 71 -0.98 -1.93 -1.75
N LYS A 72 -0.15 -1.88 -0.71
CA LYS A 72 -0.60 -2.11 0.69
C LYS A 72 -1.66 -1.10 1.12
N ASP A 73 -1.46 0.18 0.81
CA ASP A 73 -2.44 1.23 1.16
C ASP A 73 -3.80 1.01 0.46
N LEU A 74 -3.79 0.51 -0.78
CA LEU A 74 -5.01 0.16 -1.51
C LEU A 74 -5.69 -1.08 -0.94
N LEU A 75 -4.93 -2.09 -0.52
CA LEU A 75 -5.48 -3.28 0.14
C LEU A 75 -6.12 -2.91 1.49
N ASP A 76 -5.50 -2.00 2.25
CA ASP A 76 -6.07 -1.51 3.49
C ASP A 76 -7.36 -0.71 3.27
N GLN A 77 -7.42 0.09 2.21
CA GLN A 77 -8.66 0.76 1.79
C GLN A 77 -9.74 -0.26 1.41
N ALA A 78 -9.39 -1.26 0.59
CA ALA A 78 -10.32 -2.31 0.22
C ALA A 78 -10.87 -3.06 1.45
N ASN A 79 -10.00 -3.41 2.40
CA ASN A 79 -10.39 -4.06 3.65
C ASN A 79 -11.38 -3.22 4.48
N ARG A 80 -11.19 -1.90 4.55
CA ARG A 80 -12.16 -1.00 5.21
C ARG A 80 -13.50 -0.97 4.50
N GLU A 81 -13.50 -0.90 3.16
CA GLU A 81 -14.73 -0.90 2.38
C GLU A 81 -15.50 -2.22 2.49
N LEU A 82 -14.81 -3.37 2.56
CA LEU A 82 -15.44 -4.67 2.81
C LEU A 82 -16.16 -4.70 4.17
N ALA A 83 -15.58 -4.09 5.21
CA ALA A 83 -16.22 -3.96 6.52
C ALA A 83 -17.44 -3.02 6.46
N GLN A 84 -17.34 -1.91 5.74
CA GLN A 84 -18.48 -1.00 5.53
C GLN A 84 -19.61 -1.67 4.76
N ALA A 85 -19.29 -2.43 3.70
CA ALA A 85 -20.25 -3.18 2.91
C ALA A 85 -20.97 -4.25 3.75
N ALA A 86 -20.25 -5.00 4.58
CA ALA A 86 -20.85 -5.94 5.53
C ALA A 86 -21.75 -5.23 6.54
N GLY A 87 -21.32 -4.07 7.05
CA GLY A 87 -22.11 -3.23 7.95
C GLY A 87 -23.39 -2.71 7.30
N ALA A 88 -23.34 -2.29 6.05
CA ALA A 88 -24.50 -1.86 5.27
C ALA A 88 -25.47 -3.01 5.02
N ALA A 89 -24.96 -4.17 4.61
CA ALA A 89 -25.76 -5.37 4.38
C ALA A 89 -26.42 -5.91 5.67
N ASN A 90 -25.89 -5.62 6.86
CA ASN A 90 -26.51 -5.98 8.14
C ASN A 90 -27.69 -5.07 8.54
N ARG A 91 -27.86 -3.91 7.89
CA ARG A 91 -28.93 -2.93 8.20
C ARG A 91 -30.18 -3.11 7.34
N HIS A 92 -30.16 -4.05 6.40
CA HIS A 92 -31.26 -4.42 5.51
C HIS A 92 -31.66 -5.87 5.79
#